data_AF-A0AAN0PAN6-F1
#
_entry.id   AF-A0AAN0PAN6-F1
#
_cell.length_a   1.000
_cell.length_b   1.000
_cell.length_c   1.000
_cell.angle_alpha   90.00
_cell.angle_beta   90.00
_cell.angle_gamma   90.00
#
_symmetry.space_group_name_H-M   'P 1'
#
loop_
_entity.id
_entity.type
_entity.pdbx_description
1 polymer ?
#
loop_
_entity_poly.entity_id
_entity_poly.type
_entity_poly.pdbx_seq_one_letter_code
_entity_poly.pdbx_strand_id
1 'polypeptide(L)'
;MANSTLNLSQRQQAVLETVIEINKEGHRPYTWQVVRRLGTKGHQITEKQCAYDLSVIIRTKGTGVFSAKLDSNPKIWIYQESMGVA
;
A
#
# COMPACT_ATOMS: atom_id res chain seq x y z
N MET A 1 7.00 12.29 -14.53
CA MET A 1 8.40 12.31 -14.05
C MET A 1 8.50 11.28 -12.94
N ALA A 2 9.27 10.21 -13.13
CA ALA A 2 9.40 9.13 -12.15
C ALA A 2 10.21 9.65 -10.95
N ASN A 3 9.58 9.75 -9.78
CA ASN A 3 10.25 10.04 -8.52
C ASN A 3 11.15 8.84 -8.15
N SER A 4 12.36 8.84 -8.69
CA SER A 4 13.44 7.92 -8.32
C SER A 4 13.88 8.21 -6.88
N THR A 5 13.28 7.58 -5.86
CA THR A 5 13.91 7.55 -4.50
C THR A 5 13.29 6.60 -3.47
N LEU A 6 12.27 5.79 -3.78
CA LEU A 6 11.78 4.80 -2.82
C LEU A 6 12.54 3.48 -3.03
N ASN A 7 13.26 3.02 -2.01
CA ASN A 7 13.95 1.72 -2.03
C ASN A 7 12.94 0.57 -1.89
N LEU A 8 12.17 0.34 -2.95
CA LEU A 8 11.12 -0.67 -3.02
C LEU A 8 11.38 -1.59 -4.21
N SER A 9 11.19 -2.89 -4.00
CA SER A 9 11.13 -3.86 -5.11
C SER A 9 9.94 -3.57 -6.03
N GLN A 10 9.97 -4.09 -7.26
CA GLN A 10 8.85 -3.96 -8.20
C GLN A 10 7.52 -4.46 -7.61
N ARG A 11 7.55 -5.55 -6.83
CA ARG A 11 6.35 -6.07 -6.17
C ARG A 11 5.83 -5.10 -5.10
N GLN A 12 6.72 -4.54 -4.28
CA GLN A 12 6.34 -3.55 -3.27
C GLN A 12 5.83 -2.26 -3.90
N GLN A 13 6.39 -1.85 -5.04
CA GLN A 13 5.89 -0.71 -5.81
C GLN A 13 4.46 -0.96 -6.31
N ALA A 14 4.18 -2.14 -6.87
CA ALA A 14 2.82 -2.50 -7.29
C ALA A 14 1.83 -2.55 -6.11
N VAL A 15 2.27 -3.02 -4.94
CA VAL A 15 1.47 -3.00 -3.70
C VAL A 15 1.17 -1.56 -3.28
N LEU A 16 2.18 -0.67 -3.27
CA LEU A 16 2.03 0.74 -2.93
C LEU A 16 1.05 1.45 -3.87
N GLU A 17 1.21 1.30 -5.18
CA GLU A 17 0.31 1.88 -6.19
C GLU A 17 -1.12 1.41 -6.00
N THR A 18 -1.31 0.14 -5.68
CA THR A 18 -2.64 -0.42 -5.41
C THR A 18 -3.27 0.15 -4.13
N VAL A 19 -2.48 0.38 -3.07
CA VAL A 19 -2.98 1.07 -1.87
C VAL A 19 -3.42 2.50 -2.20
N ILE A 20 -2.63 3.22 -2.98
CA ILE A 20 -2.93 4.60 -3.41
C ILE A 20 -4.24 4.64 -4.22
N GLU A 21 -4.41 3.74 -5.17
CA GLU A 21 -5.64 3.64 -5.98
C GLU A 21 -6.88 3.38 -5.12
N ILE A 22 -6.85 2.36 -4.27
CA ILE A 22 -7.99 2.01 -3.40
C ILE A 22 -8.34 3.20 -2.49
N ASN A 23 -7.33 3.90 -1.99
CA ASN A 23 -7.53 5.09 -1.16
C ASN A 23 -8.18 6.25 -1.95
N LYS A 24 -7.71 6.52 -3.18
CA LYS A 24 -8.28 7.54 -4.08
C LYS A 24 -9.72 7.23 -4.50
N GLU A 25 -10.11 5.96 -4.53
CA GLU A 25 -11.49 5.52 -4.73
C GLU A 25 -12.40 5.74 -3.50
N GLY A 26 -11.86 6.27 -2.39
CA GLY A 26 -12.60 6.50 -1.14
C GLY A 26 -12.80 5.22 -0.31
N HIS A 27 -12.11 4.13 -0.66
CA HIS A 27 -12.16 2.88 0.07
C HIS A 27 -11.03 2.78 1.11
N ARG A 28 -11.24 1.93 2.13
CA ARG A 28 -10.23 1.63 3.16
C ARG A 28 -9.40 0.43 2.71
N PRO A 29 -8.11 0.58 2.35
CA PRO A 29 -7.31 -0.53 1.86
C PRO A 29 -7.04 -1.57 2.94
N TYR A 30 -7.78 -2.68 2.92
CA TYR A 30 -7.42 -3.88 3.68
C TYR A 30 -6.46 -4.75 2.88
N THR A 31 -5.63 -5.55 3.56
CA THR A 31 -4.68 -6.47 2.89
C THR A 31 -5.35 -7.34 1.83
N TRP A 32 -6.51 -7.94 2.14
CA TRP A 32 -7.24 -8.79 1.18
C TRP A 32 -7.74 -8.02 -0.05
N GLN A 33 -8.09 -6.74 0.09
CA GLN A 33 -8.51 -5.90 -1.04
C GLN A 33 -7.32 -5.56 -1.94
N VAL A 34 -6.16 -5.26 -1.34
CA VAL A 34 -4.93 -5.02 -2.08
C VAL A 34 -4.54 -6.28 -2.87
N VAL A 35 -4.59 -7.46 -2.27
CA VAL A 35 -4.36 -8.74 -2.97
C VAL A 35 -5.35 -8.95 -4.09
N ARG A 36 -6.65 -8.75 -3.84
CA ARG A 36 -7.68 -8.92 -4.86
C ARG A 36 -7.45 -8.01 -6.07
N ARG A 37 -7.14 -6.73 -5.84
CA ARG A 37 -6.88 -5.75 -6.90
C ARG A 37 -5.57 -6.08 -7.65
N LEU A 38 -4.53 -6.52 -6.96
CA LEU A 38 -3.30 -7.02 -7.59
C LEU A 38 -3.56 -8.24 -8.48
N GLY A 39 -4.42 -9.16 -8.03
CA GLY A 39 -4.86 -10.30 -8.83
C GLY A 39 -5.55 -9.87 -10.12
N THR A 40 -6.42 -8.85 -10.08
CA THR A 40 -7.05 -8.30 -11.30
C THR A 40 -6.07 -7.64 -12.26
N LYS A 41 -4.90 -7.21 -11.77
CA LYS A 41 -3.80 -6.67 -12.57
C LYS A 41 -2.80 -7.73 -13.05
N GLY A 42 -3.08 -9.02 -12.79
CA GLY A 42 -2.21 -10.13 -13.18
C GLY A 42 -1.05 -10.43 -12.23
N HIS A 43 -0.99 -9.77 -11.06
CA HIS A 43 0.02 -10.06 -10.04
C HIS A 43 -0.45 -11.19 -9.12
N GLN A 44 0.28 -12.30 -9.11
CA GLN A 44 0.02 -13.41 -8.19
C GLN A 44 0.80 -13.21 -6.89
N ILE A 45 0.11 -12.77 -5.83
CA ILE A 45 0.68 -12.68 -4.48
C ILE A 45 -0.27 -13.26 -3.44
N THR A 46 0.27 -13.82 -2.36
CA THR A 46 -0.52 -14.28 -1.22
C THR A 46 -0.81 -13.11 -0.26
N GLU A 47 -1.85 -13.22 0.56
CA GLU A 47 -2.12 -12.25 1.63
C GLU A 47 -0.95 -12.12 2.62
N LYS A 48 -0.26 -13.22 2.91
CA LYS A 48 0.94 -13.20 3.77
C LYS A 48 2.06 -12.38 3.13
N GLN A 49 2.31 -12.55 1.84
CA GLN A 49 3.34 -11.78 1.13
C GLN A 49 2.95 -10.31 1.04
N CYS A 50 1.67 -10.02 0.76
CA CYS A 50 1.15 -8.66 0.73
C CYS A 50 1.28 -7.96 2.08
N ALA A 51 0.93 -8.63 3.18
CA ALA A 51 1.06 -8.08 4.53
C ALA A 51 2.52 -7.77 4.89
N TYR A 52 3.45 -8.63 4.46
CA TYR A 52 4.88 -8.37 4.60
C TYR A 52 5.31 -7.14 3.80
N ASP A 53 4.95 -7.06 2.52
CA ASP A 53 5.31 -5.93 1.66
C ASP A 53 4.72 -4.61 2.20
N LEU A 54 3.47 -4.61 2.68
CA LEU A 54 2.84 -3.45 3.34
C LEU A 54 3.59 -3.05 4.62
N SER A 55 4.10 -4.02 5.38
CA SER A 55 4.91 -3.76 6.58
C SER A 55 6.27 -3.15 6.26
N VAL A 56 6.83 -3.41 5.07
CA VAL A 56 8.02 -2.73 4.56
C VAL A 56 7.66 -1.32 4.10
N ILE A 57 6.60 -1.17 3.30
CA ILE A 57 6.16 0.12 2.75
C ILE A 57 5.93 1.18 3.82
N ILE A 58 5.27 0.84 4.94
CA ILE A 58 5.05 1.81 6.03
C ILE A 58 6.33 2.25 6.75
N ARG A 59 7.41 1.48 6.63
CA ARG A 59 8.73 1.80 7.22
C ARG A 59 9.63 2.53 6.23
N THR A 60 9.27 2.53 4.95
CA THR A 60 9.98 3.26 3.89
C THR A 60 9.53 4.72 3.90
N LYS A 61 10.48 5.63 4.14
CA LYS A 61 10.21 7.08 4.14
C LYS A 61 9.70 7.54 2.78
N GLY A 62 8.75 8.48 2.77
CA GLY A 62 8.22 9.07 1.54
C GLY A 62 7.12 8.27 0.85
N THR A 63 6.70 7.11 1.39
CA THR A 63 5.58 6.34 0.81
C THR A 63 4.21 6.94 1.12
N GLY A 64 4.09 7.75 2.17
CA GLY A 64 2.81 8.33 2.62
C GLY A 64 1.81 7.29 3.14
N VAL A 65 2.24 6.05 3.40
CA VAL A 65 1.35 4.98 3.89
C VAL A 65 1.47 4.85 5.40
N PHE A 66 0.33 4.83 6.07
CA PHE A 66 0.18 4.60 7.50
C PHE A 66 -0.67 3.36 7.73
N SER A 67 -0.54 2.74 8.90
CA SER A 67 -1.46 1.67 9.31
C SER A 67 -2.28 2.10 10.51
N ALA A 68 -3.59 1.84 10.47
CA ALA A 68 -4.45 1.98 11.63
C ALA A 68 -5.15 0.66 11.95
N LYS A 69 -5.46 0.46 13.23
CA LYS A 69 -6.29 -0.65 13.71
C LYS A 69 -7.38 -0.06 14.59
N LEU A 70 -8.62 -0.33 14.23
CA LEU A 70 -9.79 0.11 14.99
C LEU A 70 -10.37 -1.12 15.70
N ASP A 71 -10.12 -1.25 16.99
CA ASP A 71 -10.56 -2.37 17.83
C ASP A 71 -10.16 -3.75 17.30
N SER A 72 -11.13 -4.66 17.17
CA SER A 72 -10.98 -6.02 16.66
C SER A 72 -10.93 -6.09 15.13
N ASN A 73 -11.04 -4.97 14.43
CA ASN A 73 -11.08 -4.98 12.96
C ASN A 73 -9.70 -5.31 12.35
N PRO A 74 -9.68 -5.84 11.11
CA PRO A 74 -8.46 -5.99 10.35
C PRO A 74 -7.73 -4.65 10.19
N LYS A 75 -6.39 -4.72 10.15
CA LYS A 75 -5.54 -3.55 9.93
C LYS A 75 -5.88 -2.89 8.58
N ILE A 76 -6.07 -1.58 8.58
CA ILE A 76 -6.26 -0.75 7.39
C ILE A 76 -4.98 -0.01 7.04
N TRP A 77 -4.73 0.17 5.74
CA TRP A 77 -3.57 0.86 5.21
C TRP A 77 -4.01 2.17 4.58
N ILE A 78 -3.69 3.29 5.20
CA ILE A 78 -4.16 4.61 4.80
C ILE A 78 -3.04 5.26 4.02
N TYR A 79 -3.29 5.64 2.77
CA TYR A 79 -2.42 6.54 2.05
C TYR A 79 -2.86 7.98 2.34
N GLN A 80 -1.91 8.81 2.71
CA GLN A 80 -2.06 10.25 2.74
C GLN A 80 -0.91 10.80 1.91
N GLU A 81 -1.25 11.53 0.86
CA GLU A 81 -0.24 12.21 0.06
C GLU A 81 0.58 13.06 1.02
N SER A 82 1.88 12.76 1.11
CA SER A 82 2.80 13.55 1.91
C SER A 82 2.59 14.98 1.45
N MET A 83 2.17 15.87 2.35
CA MET A 83 2.27 17.30 2.10
C MET A 83 3.76 17.56 1.93
N GLY A 84 4.22 17.52 0.68
CA GLY A 84 5.58 17.84 0.34
C GLY A 84 5.82 19.23 0.88
N VAL A 85 6.80 19.35 1.76
CA VAL A 85 7.44 20.62 2.00
C VAL A 85 7.97 21.04 0.63
N ALA A 86 7.27 21.98 0.01
CA ALA A 86 7.68 22.64 -1.21
C ALA A 86 8.94 23.47 -0.96
#